data_AF-A0A495J6Y0-F1
#
_entry.id   AF-A0A495J6Y0-F1
#
_cell.length_a   1.000
_cell.length_b   1.000
_cell.length_c   1.000
_cell.angle_alpha   90.00
_cell.angle_beta   90.00
_cell.angle_gamma   90.00
#
_symmetry.space_group_name_H-M   'P 1'
#
loop_
_entity.id
_entity.type
_entity.pdbx_description
1 polymer ?
#
loop_
_entity_poly.entity_id
_entity_poly.type
_entity_poly.pdbx_seq_one_letter_code
_entity_poly.pdbx_strand_id
1 'polypeptide(L)'
;MDGGAVKLKLTDSVTLKNQLLSKGQEIFGMCQVTNQRLLLTIQNIRLDKQIIPVNLTVFSLDGMPGIPAPEAELGGAAGNGADNAIQSMQFLTMDQSIGAQAAAGGVNAAKSLFSKKVKKIKVKLKDEYPVLLKINR
;
A
#
# COMPACT_ATOMS: atom_id res chain seq x y z
N MET A 1 3.51 -7.03 -3.99
CA MET A 1 2.30 -6.19 -3.89
C MET A 1 2.11 -5.86 -2.42
N ASP A 2 2.48 -4.64 -2.02
CA ASP A 2 2.30 -4.16 -0.65
C ASP A 2 0.88 -3.59 -0.50
N GLY A 3 -0.11 -4.47 -0.46
CA GLY A 3 -1.52 -4.09 -0.27
C GLY A 3 -2.05 -4.61 1.06
N GLY A 4 -2.65 -3.74 1.86
CA GLY A 4 -3.44 -4.14 3.03
C GLY A 4 -4.88 -4.47 2.64
N ALA A 5 -5.62 -5.10 3.53
CA ALA A 5 -7.08 -5.16 3.44
C ALA A 5 -7.67 -4.03 4.28
N VAL A 6 -8.66 -3.32 3.73
CA VAL A 6 -9.46 -2.35 4.48
C VAL A 6 -10.85 -2.93 4.69
N LYS A 7 -11.30 -2.89 5.94
CA LYS A 7 -12.66 -3.21 6.33
C LYS A 7 -13.54 -1.98 6.12
N LEU A 8 -14.70 -2.18 5.49
CA LEU A 8 -15.75 -1.19 5.34
C LEU A 8 -17.03 -1.76 5.93
N LYS A 9 -17.92 -0.88 6.39
CA LYS A 9 -19.23 -1.24 6.92
C LYS A 9 -20.31 -0.58 6.07
N LEU A 10 -21.28 -1.37 5.62
CA LEU A 10 -22.40 -0.83 4.85
C LEU A 10 -23.27 0.07 5.73
N THR A 11 -23.52 1.29 5.27
CA THR A 11 -24.37 2.27 5.96
C THR A 11 -25.86 2.05 5.69
N ASP A 12 -26.18 1.33 4.62
CA ASP A 12 -27.53 0.93 4.23
C ASP A 12 -27.54 -0.46 3.57
N SER A 13 -28.72 -1.07 3.45
CA SER A 13 -28.87 -2.33 2.72
C SER A 13 -28.77 -2.10 1.21
N VAL A 14 -28.24 -3.09 0.49
CA VAL A 14 -28.07 -3.02 -0.96
C VAL A 14 -28.21 -4.40 -1.58
N THR A 15 -28.84 -4.48 -2.75
CA THR A 15 -28.93 -5.71 -3.52
C THR A 15 -27.85 -5.74 -4.60
N LEU A 16 -26.95 -6.73 -4.53
CA LEU A 16 -25.93 -6.99 -5.55
C LEU A 16 -26.14 -8.38 -6.13
N LYS A 17 -26.26 -8.50 -7.46
CA LYS A 17 -26.46 -9.79 -8.16
C LYS A 17 -27.58 -10.64 -7.51
N ASN A 18 -28.73 -10.02 -7.23
CA ASN A 18 -29.89 -10.64 -6.58
C ASN A 18 -29.65 -11.14 -5.15
N GLN A 19 -28.54 -10.75 -4.51
CA GLN A 19 -28.27 -11.03 -3.10
C GLN A 19 -28.40 -9.75 -2.28
N LEU A 20 -29.19 -9.80 -1.22
CA LEU A 20 -29.37 -8.69 -0.29
C LEU A 20 -28.21 -8.66 0.71
N LEU A 21 -27.46 -7.56 0.71
CA LEU A 21 -26.50 -7.23 1.74
C LEU A 21 -27.19 -6.34 2.77
N SER A 22 -27.11 -6.72 4.04
CA SER A 22 -27.79 -6.00 5.11
C SER A 22 -27.00 -4.76 5.54
N LYS A 23 -27.72 -3.72 6.00
CA LYS A 23 -27.10 -2.58 6.68
C LYS A 23 -26.21 -3.08 7.83
N GLY A 24 -25.01 -2.53 7.93
CA GLY A 24 -24.03 -2.90 8.94
C GLY A 24 -23.15 -4.10 8.59
N GLN A 25 -23.39 -4.77 7.46
CA GLN A 25 -22.52 -5.85 7.00
C GLN A 25 -21.11 -5.33 6.68
N GLU A 26 -20.10 -6.09 7.12
CA GLU A 26 -18.71 -5.80 6.86
C GLU A 26 -18.29 -6.34 5.49
N ILE A 27 -17.58 -5.52 4.71
CA ILE A 27 -16.98 -5.89 3.42
C ILE A 27 -15.50 -5.51 3.44
N PHE A 28 -14.70 -6.18 2.59
CA PHE A 28 -13.26 -6.03 2.61
C PHE A 28 -12.74 -5.72 1.21
N GLY A 29 -11.92 -4.67 1.12
CA GLY A 29 -11.27 -4.26 -0.13
C GLY A 29 -9.76 -4.36 -0.03
N MET A 30 -9.13 -4.77 -1.14
CA MET A 30 -7.68 -4.64 -1.27
C MET A 30 -7.31 -3.19 -1.53
N CYS A 31 -6.29 -2.70 -0.83
CA CYS A 31 -5.85 -1.33 -0.95
C CYS A 31 -4.46 -1.17 -1.58
N GLN A 32 -4.27 -0.04 -2.26
CA GLN A 32 -2.99 0.41 -2.78
C GLN A 32 -2.87 1.92 -2.54
N VAL A 33 -1.69 2.37 -2.11
CA VAL A 33 -1.40 3.80 -1.97
C VAL A 33 -0.77 4.31 -3.26
N THR A 34 -1.31 5.38 -3.82
CA THR A 34 -0.72 6.12 -4.95
C THR A 34 -1.16 7.57 -4.91
N ASN A 35 -0.27 8.53 -5.24
CA ASN A 35 -0.59 9.96 -5.34
C ASN A 35 -1.43 10.50 -4.15
N GLN A 36 -0.99 10.23 -2.91
CA GLN A 36 -1.70 10.61 -1.67
C GLN A 36 -3.14 10.08 -1.58
N ARG A 37 -3.42 8.94 -2.22
CA ARG A 37 -4.72 8.27 -2.17
C ARG A 37 -4.57 6.79 -1.89
N LEU A 38 -5.42 6.29 -1.01
CA LEU A 38 -5.62 4.89 -0.77
C LEU A 38 -6.71 4.39 -1.73
N LEU A 39 -6.31 3.83 -2.86
CA LEU A 39 -7.22 3.19 -3.80
C LEU A 39 -7.70 1.86 -3.21
N LEU A 40 -9.00 1.58 -3.29
CA LEU A 40 -9.59 0.33 -2.82
C LEU A 40 -10.42 -0.31 -3.92
N THR A 41 -10.24 -1.63 -4.07
CA THR A 41 -11.08 -2.48 -4.93
C THR A 41 -11.63 -3.65 -4.15
N ILE A 42 -12.89 -4.00 -4.42
CA ILE A 42 -13.58 -5.15 -3.81
C ILE A 42 -13.92 -6.11 -4.94
N GLN A 43 -13.31 -7.30 -4.90
CA GLN A 43 -13.52 -8.34 -5.91
C GLN A 43 -14.47 -9.44 -5.44
N ASN A 44 -14.61 -9.60 -4.12
CA ASN A 44 -15.45 -10.63 -3.53
C ASN A 44 -16.10 -10.10 -2.25
N ILE A 45 -17.35 -10.49 -2.02
CA ILE A 45 -18.06 -10.25 -0.75
C ILE A 45 -18.48 -11.60 -0.19
N ARG A 46 -18.17 -11.86 1.07
CA ARG A 46 -18.67 -13.05 1.77
C ARG A 46 -20.07 -12.77 2.30
N LEU A 47 -21.01 -13.65 1.98
CA LEU A 47 -22.34 -13.70 2.58
C LEU A 47 -22.55 -15.11 3.14
N ASP A 48 -22.58 -15.24 4.46
CA ASP A 48 -22.63 -16.52 5.18
C ASP A 48 -21.57 -17.54 4.74
N LYS A 49 -21.99 -18.58 4.01
CA LYS A 49 -21.14 -19.66 3.48
C LYS A 49 -20.81 -19.47 1.99
N GLN A 50 -21.21 -18.35 1.39
CA GLN A 50 -21.03 -18.04 -0.02
C GLN A 50 -20.03 -16.92 -0.22
N ILE A 51 -19.29 -17.00 -1.33
CA ILE A 51 -18.41 -15.93 -1.83
C ILE A 51 -19.03 -15.39 -3.11
N ILE A 52 -19.48 -14.14 -3.05
CA ILE A 52 -20.14 -13.45 -4.16
C ILE A 52 -19.08 -12.69 -4.95
N PRO A 53 -18.81 -13.05 -6.22
CA PRO A 53 -17.89 -12.29 -7.05
C PRO A 53 -18.51 -10.93 -7.36
N VAL A 54 -17.76 -9.85 -7.16
CA VAL A 54 -18.16 -8.46 -7.45
C VAL A 54 -17.01 -7.71 -8.11
N ASN A 55 -17.28 -6.51 -8.61
CA ASN A 55 -16.24 -5.61 -9.09
C ASN A 55 -16.61 -4.20 -8.67
N LEU A 56 -16.14 -3.79 -7.50
CA LEU A 56 -16.44 -2.48 -6.94
C LEU A 56 -15.17 -1.64 -6.78
N THR A 57 -15.29 -0.37 -7.09
CA THR A 57 -14.28 0.65 -6.77
C THR A 57 -14.82 1.57 -5.70
N VAL A 58 -14.00 1.86 -4.69
CA VAL A 58 -14.35 2.80 -3.63
C VAL A 58 -13.99 4.22 -4.07
N PHE A 59 -14.90 5.16 -3.82
CA PHE A 59 -14.75 6.58 -4.11
C PHE A 59 -14.89 7.39 -2.82
N SER A 60 -14.14 8.49 -2.70
CA SER A 60 -14.38 9.50 -1.68
C SER A 60 -15.55 10.41 -2.06
N LEU A 61 -16.03 11.20 -1.09
CA LEU A 61 -17.14 12.15 -1.32
C LEU A 61 -16.80 13.29 -2.28
N ASP A 62 -15.53 13.49 -2.61
CA ASP A 62 -15.08 14.42 -3.66
C ASP A 62 -15.25 13.84 -5.09
N GLY A 63 -15.79 12.62 -5.23
CA GLY A 63 -16.02 11.98 -6.52
C GLY A 63 -14.78 11.35 -7.17
N MET A 64 -13.64 11.32 -6.47
CA MET A 64 -12.41 10.70 -6.95
C MET A 64 -12.23 9.26 -6.41
N PRO A 65 -11.53 8.37 -7.14
CA PRO A 65 -11.22 7.03 -6.64
C PRO A 65 -10.35 7.05 -5.39
N GLY A 66 -10.62 6.14 -4.47
CA GLY A 66 -9.87 5.95 -3.23
C GLY A 66 -10.17 6.99 -2.16
N ILE A 67 -9.51 6.83 -1.00
CA ILE A 67 -9.61 7.69 0.17
C ILE A 67 -8.38 8.61 0.22
N PRO A 68 -8.52 9.92 0.49
CA PRO A 68 -7.37 10.80 0.70
C PRO A 68 -6.44 10.27 1.81
N ALA A 69 -5.16 10.20 1.50
CA ALA A 69 -4.09 9.67 2.35
C ALA A 69 -2.83 10.58 2.27
N PRO A 70 -2.93 11.85 2.71
CA PRO A 70 -1.85 12.85 2.56
C PRO A 70 -0.56 12.46 3.30
N GLU A 71 -0.66 11.76 4.44
CA GLU A 71 0.51 11.34 5.23
C GLU A 71 1.35 10.23 4.56
N ALA A 72 0.86 9.60 3.49
CA ALA A 72 1.48 8.40 2.93
C ALA A 72 2.77 8.68 2.14
N GLU A 73 2.96 9.88 1.60
CA GLU A 73 4.17 10.27 0.87
C GLU A 73 5.40 10.42 1.78
N LEU A 74 5.21 10.91 3.00
CA LEU A 74 6.29 11.10 3.98
C LEU A 74 6.95 9.77 4.38
N GLY A 75 6.21 8.67 4.30
CA GLY A 75 6.74 7.33 4.57
C GLY A 75 7.68 6.79 3.49
N GLY A 76 7.39 7.10 2.22
CA GLY A 76 8.13 6.59 1.05
C GLY A 76 9.39 7.39 0.72
N ALA A 77 9.34 8.72 0.80
CA ALA A 77 10.47 9.60 0.46
C ALA A 77 11.68 9.42 1.40
N ALA A 78 11.44 9.09 2.67
CA ALA A 78 12.50 8.85 3.65
C ALA A 78 13.38 7.62 3.34
N GLY A 79 12.93 6.70 2.47
CA GLY A 79 13.72 5.55 2.04
C GLY A 79 14.68 5.86 0.88
N ASN A 80 14.21 6.62 -0.11
CA ASN A 80 14.97 6.88 -1.35
C ASN A 80 16.11 7.89 -1.17
N GLY A 81 16.06 8.75 -0.15
CA GLY A 81 17.11 9.74 0.11
C GLY A 81 18.42 9.16 0.68
N ALA A 82 18.35 8.01 1.37
CA ALA A 82 19.52 7.40 2.00
C ALA A 82 20.43 6.66 1.00
N ASP A 83 19.85 6.06 -0.04
CA ASP A 83 20.60 5.29 -1.04
C ASP A 83 21.52 6.18 -1.89
N ASN A 84 21.09 7.42 -2.21
CA ASN A 84 21.89 8.36 -3.01
C ASN A 84 23.11 8.91 -2.25
N ALA A 85 23.04 9.05 -0.92
CA ALA A 85 24.16 9.59 -0.12
C ALA A 85 25.32 8.58 0.00
N ILE A 86 25.03 7.28 -0.03
CA ILE A 86 26.07 6.23 0.04
C ILE A 86 26.83 6.12 -1.30
N GLN A 87 26.16 6.31 -2.43
CA GLN A 87 26.81 6.31 -3.74
C GLN A 87 27.80 7.48 -3.91
N SER A 88 27.49 8.67 -3.36
CA SER A 88 28.42 9.81 -3.40
C SER A 88 29.66 9.63 -2.51
N MET A 89 29.57 8.83 -1.43
CA MET A 89 30.72 8.53 -0.56
C MET A 89 31.68 7.51 -1.18
N GLN A 90 31.22 6.62 -2.08
CA GLN A 90 32.10 5.68 -2.78
C GLN A 90 32.93 6.33 -3.90
N PHE A 91 32.48 7.47 -4.43
CA PHE A 91 33.19 8.15 -5.52
C PHE A 91 34.36 9.02 -5.03
N LEU A 92 34.37 9.39 -3.74
CA LEU A 92 35.45 10.18 -3.13
C LEU A 92 36.62 9.34 -2.60
N THR A 93 36.53 8.00 -2.65
CA THR A 93 37.59 7.08 -2.16
C THR A 93 38.28 6.28 -3.27
N MET A 94 37.99 6.56 -4.55
CA MET A 94 38.51 5.78 -5.69
C MET A 94 39.83 6.30 -6.25
N ASP A 95 40.66 6.92 -5.41
CA ASP A 95 42.04 7.24 -5.74
C ASP A 95 42.90 7.07 -4.49
N GLN A 96 43.25 5.82 -4.15
CA GLN A 96 44.53 5.45 -3.50
C GLN A 96 44.77 3.93 -3.53
N SER A 97 45.61 3.54 -4.48
CA SER A 97 46.58 2.44 -4.44
C SER A 97 46.12 0.96 -4.42
N ILE A 98 46.83 0.21 -5.24
CA ILE A 98 46.71 -1.19 -5.67
C ILE A 98 47.09 -2.21 -4.54
N GLY A 99 46.93 -1.86 -3.26
CA GLY A 99 47.36 -2.70 -2.12
C GLY A 99 46.27 -3.42 -1.32
N ALA A 100 44.99 -3.09 -1.50
CA ALA A 100 43.92 -3.48 -0.55
C ALA A 100 43.01 -4.65 -1.00
N GLN A 101 43.41 -5.42 -2.02
CA GLN A 101 42.56 -6.50 -2.57
C GLN A 101 42.46 -7.75 -1.67
N ALA A 102 43.23 -7.85 -0.58
CA ALA A 102 43.22 -9.02 0.31
C ALA A 102 42.10 -9.00 1.37
N ALA A 103 41.41 -7.86 1.59
CA ALA A 103 40.35 -7.75 2.61
C ALA A 103 38.90 -7.84 2.05
N ALA A 104 38.75 -8.11 0.76
CA ALA A 104 37.47 -7.98 0.05
C ALA A 104 36.51 -9.19 0.19
N GLY A 105 36.95 -10.30 0.79
CA GLY A 105 36.21 -11.57 0.81
C GLY A 105 35.07 -11.69 1.84
N GLY A 106 35.02 -10.85 2.87
CA GLY A 106 34.06 -10.98 3.98
C GLY A 106 32.92 -9.96 4.02
N VAL A 107 33.07 -8.81 3.34
CA VAL A 107 32.20 -7.64 3.56
C VAL A 107 30.97 -7.63 2.64
N ASN A 108 31.01 -8.36 1.52
CA ASN A 108 29.92 -8.36 0.53
C ASN A 108 28.67 -9.14 0.98
N ALA A 109 28.79 -10.10 1.90
CA ALA A 109 27.66 -10.89 2.39
C ALA A 109 26.79 -10.12 3.41
N ALA A 110 27.39 -9.23 4.22
CA ALA A 110 26.64 -8.45 5.21
C ALA A 110 25.79 -7.33 4.57
N LYS A 111 26.19 -6.78 3.42
CA LYS A 111 25.44 -5.71 2.73
C LYS A 111 24.09 -6.16 2.18
N SER A 112 23.94 -7.42 1.78
CA SER A 112 22.69 -7.94 1.20
C SER A 112 21.56 -8.13 2.21
N LEU A 113 21.88 -8.26 3.50
CA LEU A 113 20.87 -8.38 4.56
C LEU A 113 20.36 -7.01 5.05
N PHE A 114 21.16 -5.95 4.90
CA PHE A 114 20.79 -4.59 5.34
C PHE A 114 20.08 -3.75 4.27
N SER A 115 20.08 -4.14 3.00
CA SER A 115 19.65 -3.30 1.86
C SER A 115 18.15 -3.34 1.52
N LYS A 116 17.30 -4.00 2.32
CA LYS A 116 15.84 -4.03 2.07
C LYS A 116 15.00 -3.85 3.33
N LYS A 117 15.37 -2.91 4.20
CA LYS A 117 14.40 -2.40 5.18
C LYS A 117 13.43 -1.45 4.45
N VAL A 118 12.63 -2.00 3.54
CA VAL A 118 11.55 -1.29 2.84
C VAL A 118 10.60 -0.80 3.92
N LYS A 119 10.63 0.52 4.15
CA LYS A 119 9.82 1.15 5.18
C LYS A 119 8.36 1.03 4.74
N LYS A 120 7.61 0.11 5.36
CA LYS A 120 6.20 -0.14 5.05
C LYS A 120 5.43 1.19 5.14
N ILE A 121 4.81 1.61 4.03
CA ILE A 121 3.92 2.77 4.01
C ILE A 121 2.74 2.46 4.93
N LYS A 122 2.59 3.25 6.00
CA LYS A 122 1.47 3.14 6.93
C LYS A 122 0.52 4.30 6.66
N VAL A 123 -0.73 3.97 6.33
CA VAL A 123 -1.81 4.96 6.20
C VAL A 123 -2.71 4.84 7.43
N LYS A 124 -2.92 5.95 8.13
CA LYS A 124 -3.96 6.04 9.17
C LYS A 124 -5.26 6.43 8.50
N LEU A 125 -6.26 5.56 8.59
CA LEU A 125 -7.62 5.90 8.20
C LEU A 125 -8.34 6.44 9.42
N LYS A 126 -9.09 7.53 9.24
CA LYS A 126 -10.04 7.97 10.25
C LYS A 126 -11.15 6.92 10.34
N ASP A 127 -11.58 6.64 11.57
CA ASP A 127 -12.76 5.80 11.77
C ASP A 127 -13.97 6.47 11.11
N GLU A 128 -14.89 5.64 10.61
CA GLU A 128 -16.14 6.07 9.97
C GLU A 128 -15.99 7.07 8.81
N TYR A 129 -14.85 7.08 8.10
CA TYR A 129 -14.70 7.90 6.90
C TYR A 129 -15.73 7.49 5.81
N PRO A 130 -16.65 8.39 5.40
CA PRO A 130 -17.70 8.05 4.46
C PRO A 130 -17.14 7.84 3.05
N VAL A 131 -17.57 6.76 2.41
CA VAL A 131 -17.17 6.41 1.05
C VAL A 131 -18.36 5.96 0.23
N LEU A 132 -18.19 6.00 -1.09
CA LEU A 132 -19.15 5.52 -2.06
C LEU A 132 -18.62 4.25 -2.73
N LEU A 133 -19.52 3.32 -3.04
CA LEU A 133 -19.20 2.11 -3.78
C LEU A 133 -19.75 2.25 -5.20
N LYS A 134 -18.85 2.21 -6.20
CA LYS A 134 -19.23 2.17 -7.61
C LYS A 134 -19.14 0.74 -8.13
N ILE A 135 -20.23 0.25 -8.72
CA ILE A 135 -20.24 -1.00 -9.49
C ILE A 135 -19.55 -0.74 -10.83
N ASN A 136 -18.52 -1.51 -11.14
CA ASN A 136 -17.87 -1.48 -12.44
C ASN A 136 -18.66 -2.37 -13.40
N ARG A 137 -18.91 -1.86 -14.60
CA ARG A 137 -19.53 -2.61 -15.71
C ARG A 137 -18.47 -3.42 -16.44
#